data_AF-A0A3D4W6D4-F1
#
_entry.id   AF-A0A3D4W6D4-F1
#
_cell.length_a   1.000
_cell.length_b   1.000
_cell.length_c   1.000
_cell.angle_alpha   90.00
_cell.angle_beta   90.00
_cell.angle_gamma   90.00
#
_symmetry.space_group_name_H-M   'P 1'
#
loop_
_entity.id
_entity.type
_entity.pdbx_description
1 polymer ?
#
loop_
_entity_poly.entity_id
_entity_poly.type
_entity_poly.pdbx_seq_one_letter_code
_entity_poly.pdbx_strand_id
1 'polypeptide(L)' 'MVNCAGITRRMPAEEFDENDWDLVLEVNLKGTFLCCREVGKHMLEKGSGSIINIA' A
#
# COMPACT_ATOMS: atom_id res chain seq x y z
N MET A 1 -6.25 8.34 -8.67
CA MET A 1 -6.07 8.15 -7.22
C MET A 1 -4.63 8.45 -6.88
N VAL A 2 -4.40 9.12 -5.76
CA VAL A 2 -3.06 9.19 -5.16
C VAL A 2 -3.10 8.36 -3.90
N ASN A 3 -2.28 7.33 -3.83
CA ASN A 3 -2.10 6.53 -2.63
C ASN A 3 -0.83 7.00 -1.91
N CYS A 4 -1.01 7.56 -0.72
CA CYS A 4 0.05 8.08 0.13
C CYS A 4 0.00 7.48 1.54
N ALA A 5 -0.78 6.42 1.75
CA ALA A 5 -0.80 5.73 3.03
C ALA A 5 0.47 4.89 3.17
N GLY A 6 1.23 5.16 4.21
CA GLY A 6 2.46 4.42 4.52
C GLY A 6 2.84 4.59 5.97
N ILE A 7 3.39 3.53 6.56
CA ILE A 7 3.97 3.54 7.89
C ILE A 7 5.42 3.05 7.85
N THR A 8 6.17 3.38 8.89
CA THR A 8 7.54 2.90 9.07
C THR A 8 7.77 2.56 10.53
N ARG A 9 8.44 1.43 10.77
CA ARG A 9 9.02 1.06 12.05
C ARG A 9 10.53 1.00 11.90
N ARG A 10 11.27 1.48 12.89
CA ARG A 10 12.74 1.53 12.86
C ARG A 10 13.30 0.87 14.10
N MET A 11 14.08 -0.17 13.89
CA MET A 11 14.82 -0.90 14.91
C MET A 11 15.89 -1.75 14.22
N PRO A 12 16.89 -2.29 14.95
CA PRO A 12 17.80 -3.30 14.42
C PRO A 12 17.02 -4.45 13.78
N ALA A 13 17.53 -5.00 12.68
CA ALA A 13 16.80 -5.99 11.89
C ALA A 13 16.58 -7.30 12.68
N GLU A 14 17.53 -7.65 13.53
CA GLU A 14 17.53 -8.82 14.41
C GLU A 14 16.57 -8.69 15.60
N GLU A 15 16.13 -7.47 15.92
CA GLU A 15 15.18 -7.19 16.99
C GLU A 15 13.76 -6.94 16.45
N PHE A 16 13.58 -6.96 15.12
CA PHE A 16 12.34 -6.55 14.49
C PHE A 16 11.21 -7.54 14.78
N ASP A 17 10.18 -7.08 15.48
CA ASP A 17 9.02 -7.91 15.81
C ASP A 17 8.25 -8.28 14.54
N GLU A 18 7.88 -9.56 14.41
CA GLU A 18 7.17 -10.06 13.24
C GLU A 18 5.83 -9.36 13.02
N ASN A 19 5.10 -9.00 14.09
CA ASN A 19 3.83 -8.31 13.95
C ASN A 19 4.02 -6.86 13.47
N ASP A 20 5.09 -6.19 13.90
CA ASP A 20 5.43 -4.86 13.39
C ASP A 20 5.82 -4.93 11.91
N TRP A 21 6.51 -6.00 11.49
CA TRP A 21 6.89 -6.21 10.10
C TRP A 21 5.66 -6.46 9.23
N ASP A 22 4.79 -7.35 9.68
CA ASP A 22 3.52 -7.64 9.04
C ASP A 22 2.66 -6.38 8.93
N LEU A 23 2.58 -5.56 9.97
CA LEU A 23 1.82 -4.31 9.94
C LEU A 23 2.35 -3.35 8.87
N VAL A 24 3.67 -3.23 8.73
CA VAL A 24 4.29 -2.41 7.67
C VAL A 24 3.91 -2.93 6.29
N LEU A 25 3.96 -4.24 6.06
CA LEU A 25 3.56 -4.85 4.78
C LEU A 25 2.06 -4.75 4.53
N GLU A 26 1.23 -4.94 5.56
CA GLU A 26 -0.22 -4.86 5.45
C GLU A 26 -0.67 -3.47 5.00
N VAL A 27 -0.07 -2.41 5.55
CA VAL A 27 -0.39 -1.03 5.14
C VAL A 27 0.25 -0.70 3.80
N ASN A 28 1.56 -0.84 3.68
CA ASN A 28 2.31 -0.25 2.58
C ASN A 28 2.18 -1.06 1.27
N LEU A 29 1.95 -2.37 1.35
CA LEU A 29 1.89 -3.26 0.19
C LEU A 29 0.48 -3.79 -0.05
N LYS A 30 -0.08 -4.53 0.91
CA LYS A 30 -1.40 -5.17 0.75
C LYS A 30 -2.50 -4.12 0.65
N GLY A 31 -2.49 -3.11 1.52
CA GLY A 31 -3.43 -1.98 1.49
C GLY A 31 -3.35 -1.23 0.16
N THR A 32 -2.14 -0.90 -0.29
CA THR A 32 -1.89 -0.29 -1.60
C THR A 32 -2.51 -1.10 -2.74
N PHE A 33 -2.25 -2.42 -2.79
CA PHE A 33 -2.80 -3.29 -3.83
C PHE A 33 -4.34 -3.33 -3.81
N LEU A 34 -4.95 -3.47 -2.63
CA LEU A 34 -6.40 -3.52 -2.50
C LEU A 34 -7.05 -2.21 -2.98
N CYS A 35 -6.51 -1.05 -2.60
CA CYS A 35 -6.95 0.25 -3.09
C CYS A 35 -6.81 0.36 -4.61
N CYS A 36 -5.67 -0.07 -5.17
CA CYS A 36 -5.45 -0.08 -6.61
C CYS A 36 -6.46 -0.97 -7.34
N ARG A 37 -6.76 -2.15 -6.80
CA ARG A 37 -7.70 -3.10 -7.40
C ARG A 37 -9.10 -2.53 -7.48
N GLU A 38 -9.61 -1.96 -6.39
CA GLU A 38 -10.99 -1.45 -6.36
C GLU A 38 -11.13 -0.18 -7.22
N VAL A 39 -10.18 0.75 -7.14
CA VAL A 39 -10.18 1.94 -8.01
C VAL A 39 -9.96 1.56 -9.48
N GLY A 40 -9.12 0.56 -9.74
CA GLY A 40 -8.82 0.05 -11.07
C GLY A 40 -10.07 -0.47 -11.79
N LYS A 41 -10.99 -1.13 -11.09
CA LYS A 41 -12.28 -1.57 -11.67
C LYS A 41 -13.05 -0.38 -12.28
N HIS A 42 -13.18 0.71 -11.55
CA HIS A 42 -13.85 1.92 -12.04
C HIS A 42 -13.11 2.62 -13.18
N MET A 43 -11.77 2.60 -13.17
CA MET A 43 -10.98 3.17 -14.27
C MET A 43 -11.13 2.36 -15.56
N LEU A 44 -11.22 1.03 -15.46
CA LEU A 44 -11.48 0.15 -16.61
C LEU A 44 -12.85 0.41 -17.21
N GLU A 45 -13.90 0.51 -16.38
CA GLU A 45 -15.26 0.87 -16.82
C GLU A 45 -15.28 2.22 -17.53
N LYS A 46 -14.52 3.20 -17.03
CA LYS A 46 -14.41 4.54 -17.61
C LYS A 46 -13.49 4.62 -18.84
N GLY A 47 -12.69 3.59 -19.11
CA GLY A 47 -11.65 3.58 -20.15
C GLY A 47 -10.53 4.61 -19.92
N SER A 48 -10.43 5.20 -18.73
CA SER A 48 -9.43 6.24 -18.42
C SER A 48 -9.21 6.36 -16.91
N GLY A 49 -7.96 6.66 -16.52
CA GLY A 49 -7.58 6.89 -15.14
C GLY A 49 -6.08 6.77 -14.92
N SER A 50 -5.63 7.25 -13.77
CA SER A 50 -4.24 7.09 -13.31
C SER A 50 -4.20 6.87 -11.81
N ILE A 51 -3.28 6.00 -11.38
CA ILE A 51 -2.97 5.71 -9.99
C ILE A 51 -1.51 6.10 -9.76
N ILE A 52 -1.26 6.92 -8.74
CA ILE A 52 0.08 7.32 -8.31
C ILE A 52 0.28 6.78 -6.89
N ASN A 53 1.29 5.94 -6.70
CA ASN A 53 1.72 5.47 -5.38
C ASN A 53 2.93 6.28 -4.93
N ILE A 54 2.88 6.80 -3.71
CA ILE A 54 4.02 7.47 -3.08
C ILE A 54 4.78 6.42 -2.27
N ALA A 55 6.08 6.27 -2.55
CA ALA A 55 6.99 5.32 -1.92
C ALA A 55 8.19 6.06 -1.32
#